data_AF-A0A1Q9VER5-F1
#
_entry.id   AF-A0A1Q9VER5-F1
#
_cell.length_a   1.000
_cell.length_b   1.000
_cell.length_c   1.000
_cell.angle_alpha   90.00
_cell.angle_beta   90.00
_cell.angle_gamma   90.00
#
_symmetry.space_group_name_H-M   'P 1'
#
loop_
_entity.id
_entity.type
_entity.pdbx_description
1 polymer ?
#
loop_
_entity_poly.entity_id
_entity_poly.type
_entity_poly.pdbx_seq_one_letter_code
_entity_poly.pdbx_strand_id
1 'polypeptide(L)'
;MQPLVPILGPLTLVFVFVGGVPALFGIRNGYVGSARRRRQKQEGALEQLLRTHSGGALPIDWMHFADLPKQHIQDVLAPTGWRYSHEDISNGEWWLVFTYSPHTPYTGPAERLIRELAAADGDTYKMDAFRYGALGADEFRRIVQEAGWRPGFRITDETPLKRDLELTEMPRNPALAPLVNEYYNKHGYSPLDPERILHMRARQQHWGRKSTGCLGILACLACLVLGPLILALSMSDLARDSAEVITFWVGSGITAIAVALIGYEIWISYVQRGRDIGPHEKILKELTKLHKETRRGSGVADPSRQGR
;
A
#
# COMPACT_ATOMS: atom_id res chain seq x y z
N MET A 1 48.20 -39.13 -9.22
CA MET A 1 47.87 -38.12 -8.19
C MET A 1 46.97 -37.08 -8.84
N GLN A 2 45.66 -37.18 -8.60
CA GLN A 2 44.68 -36.22 -9.14
C GLN A 2 44.44 -35.11 -8.12
N PRO A 3 44.42 -33.83 -8.52
CA PRO A 3 44.13 -32.73 -7.61
C PRO A 3 42.62 -32.70 -7.29
N LEU A 4 42.29 -32.83 -6.01
CA LEU A 4 40.97 -32.53 -5.45
C LEU A 4 40.70 -31.03 -5.62
N VAL A 5 39.91 -30.67 -6.64
CA VAL A 5 39.38 -29.31 -6.79
C VAL A 5 38.17 -29.15 -5.85
N PRO A 6 38.14 -28.15 -4.95
CA PRO A 6 37.05 -27.99 -4.00
C PRO A 6 35.78 -27.45 -4.69
N ILE A 7 34.74 -28.28 -4.74
CA ILE A 7 33.38 -27.98 -5.28
C ILE A 7 32.56 -27.12 -4.29
N LEU A 8 33.20 -26.21 -3.56
CA LEU A 8 32.59 -25.43 -2.47
C LEU A 8 32.33 -23.95 -2.84
N GLY A 9 32.34 -23.62 -4.14
CA GLY A 9 32.21 -22.25 -4.66
C GLY A 9 30.79 -21.69 -4.85
N PRO A 10 29.79 -22.43 -5.36
CA PRO A 10 28.54 -21.78 -5.79
C PRO A 10 27.46 -21.66 -4.71
N LEU A 11 27.57 -22.40 -3.59
CA LEU A 11 26.49 -22.47 -2.58
C LEU A 11 26.45 -21.24 -1.65
N THR A 12 27.58 -20.54 -1.48
CA THR A 12 27.70 -19.39 -0.57
C THR A 12 27.17 -18.08 -1.17
N LEU A 13 27.09 -17.96 -2.50
CA LEU A 13 26.67 -16.74 -3.19
C LEU A 13 25.14 -16.59 -3.27
N VAL A 14 24.41 -17.71 -3.26
CA VAL A 14 22.93 -17.72 -3.25
C VAL A 14 22.36 -17.26 -1.91
N PHE A 15 23.07 -17.50 -0.79
CA PHE A 15 22.58 -17.13 0.53
C PHE A 15 22.66 -15.63 0.85
N VAL A 16 23.53 -14.87 0.17
CA VAL A 16 23.68 -13.42 0.43
C VAL A 16 22.53 -12.60 -0.15
N PHE A 17 21.87 -13.07 -1.22
CA PHE A 17 20.74 -12.35 -1.83
C PHE A 17 19.41 -12.53 -1.10
N VAL A 18 19.23 -13.61 -0.34
CA VAL A 18 17.96 -13.91 0.36
C VAL A 18 17.83 -13.16 1.69
N GLY A 19 18.95 -12.75 2.32
CA GLY A 19 18.94 -12.17 3.67
C GLY A 19 18.91 -10.64 3.79
N GLY A 20 19.37 -9.88 2.77
CA GLY A 20 19.71 -8.46 2.95
C GLY A 20 18.68 -7.41 2.50
N VAL A 21 17.77 -7.76 1.60
CA VAL A 21 16.92 -6.77 0.90
C VAL A 21 15.71 -6.25 1.71
N PRO A 22 15.09 -6.98 2.66
CA PRO A 22 13.90 -6.47 3.36
C PRO A 22 14.17 -5.27 4.29
N ALA A 23 15.41 -5.03 4.71
CA ALA A 23 15.73 -4.01 5.71
C ALA A 23 15.85 -2.57 5.16
N LEU A 24 15.99 -2.38 3.84
CA LEU A 24 16.23 -1.06 3.23
C LEU A 24 14.95 -0.29 2.86
N PHE A 25 13.78 -0.92 2.94
CA PHE A 25 12.51 -0.28 2.57
C PHE A 25 11.67 0.25 3.76
N GLY A 26 12.18 0.12 5.00
CA GLY A 26 11.49 0.56 6.21
C GLY A 26 11.77 2.01 6.66
N ILE A 27 10.84 2.92 6.37
CA ILE A 27 10.04 3.63 7.41
C ILE A 27 10.78 4.42 8.49
N ARG A 28 10.60 5.74 8.47
CA ARG A 28 10.98 6.65 9.56
C ARG A 28 9.73 7.38 10.07
N ASN A 29 9.24 6.95 11.23
CA ASN A 29 8.03 7.42 11.92
C ASN A 29 8.20 8.80 12.55
N GLY A 30 7.39 9.77 12.11
CA GLY A 30 7.27 11.11 12.71
C GLY A 30 5.82 11.59 12.92
N TYR A 31 4.82 10.72 12.74
CA TYR A 31 3.39 11.11 12.68
C TYR A 31 2.49 10.48 13.76
N VAL A 32 3.07 9.88 14.80
CA VAL A 32 2.34 9.01 15.75
C VAL A 32 1.25 9.77 16.55
N GLY A 33 1.42 11.07 16.81
CA GLY A 33 0.48 11.85 17.63
C GLY A 33 -0.82 12.27 16.92
N SER A 34 -0.73 12.77 15.68
CA SER A 34 -1.90 13.27 14.95
C SER A 34 -2.76 12.14 14.37
N ALA A 35 -2.14 11.03 13.98
CA ALA A 35 -2.84 9.85 13.47
C ALA A 35 -3.74 9.22 14.55
N ARG A 36 -3.24 9.07 15.78
CA ARG A 36 -4.03 8.50 16.90
C ARG A 36 -5.30 9.30 17.18
N ARG A 37 -5.22 10.64 17.17
CA ARG A 37 -6.38 11.51 17.44
C ARG A 37 -7.41 11.46 16.31
N ARG A 38 -6.97 11.37 15.05
CA ARG A 38 -7.89 11.21 13.90
C ARG A 38 -8.57 9.85 13.90
N ARG A 39 -7.83 8.79 14.21
CA ARG A 39 -8.36 7.44 14.37
C ARG A 39 -9.48 7.38 15.39
N GLN A 40 -9.27 7.94 16.59
CA GLN A 40 -10.30 8.00 17.62
C GLN A 40 -11.56 8.77 17.18
N LYS A 41 -11.38 9.84 16.39
CA LYS A 41 -12.52 10.56 15.81
C LYS A 41 -13.27 9.71 14.78
N GLN A 42 -12.56 8.95 13.95
CA GLN A 42 -13.18 8.05 12.96
C GLN A 42 -13.88 6.87 13.63
N GLU A 43 -13.31 6.31 14.70
CA GLU A 43 -13.97 5.28 15.53
C GLU A 43 -15.27 5.83 16.12
N GLY A 44 -15.25 7.03 16.71
CA GLY A 44 -16.47 7.68 17.22
C GLY A 44 -17.49 8.00 16.13
N ALA A 45 -17.06 8.40 14.93
CA ALA A 45 -17.94 8.62 13.79
C ALA A 45 -18.57 7.31 13.28
N LEU A 46 -17.82 6.21 13.30
CA LEU A 46 -18.30 4.88 12.91
C LEU A 46 -19.36 4.38 13.89
N GLU A 47 -19.11 4.54 15.19
CA GLU A 47 -20.09 4.24 16.24
C GLU A 47 -21.35 5.11 16.13
N GLN A 48 -21.20 6.38 15.79
CA GLN A 48 -22.34 7.27 15.59
C GLN A 48 -23.17 6.86 14.37
N LEU A 49 -22.51 6.52 13.25
CA LEU A 49 -23.14 6.02 12.03
C LEU A 49 -23.90 4.70 12.29
N LEU A 50 -23.34 3.82 13.12
CA LEU A 50 -24.02 2.62 13.57
C LEU A 50 -25.32 2.90 14.34
N ARG A 51 -25.31 3.91 15.22
CA ARG A 51 -26.47 4.26 16.05
C ARG A 51 -27.59 4.91 15.25
N THR A 52 -27.26 5.62 14.17
CA THR A 52 -28.25 6.33 13.34
C THR A 52 -28.81 5.49 12.21
N HIS A 53 -28.12 4.42 11.80
CA HIS A 53 -28.54 3.60 10.68
C HIS A 53 -29.64 2.59 11.04
N SER A 54 -30.65 2.46 10.18
CA SER A 54 -31.81 1.57 10.38
C SER A 54 -32.14 0.67 9.19
N GLY A 55 -31.24 0.56 8.20
CA GLY A 55 -31.42 -0.30 7.03
C GLY A 55 -31.03 -1.77 7.26
N GLY A 56 -31.38 -2.65 6.31
CA GLY A 56 -30.91 -4.05 6.30
C GLY A 56 -29.49 -4.23 5.71
N ALA A 57 -29.03 -3.23 4.96
CA ALA A 57 -27.67 -3.11 4.46
C ALA A 57 -27.06 -1.79 4.94
N LEU A 58 -25.80 -1.82 5.35
CA LEU A 58 -25.04 -0.67 5.81
C LEU A 58 -23.86 -0.45 4.84
N PRO A 59 -24.02 0.44 3.84
CA PRO A 59 -22.92 0.87 3.00
C PRO A 59 -22.05 1.85 3.79
N ILE A 60 -20.77 1.54 3.89
CA ILE A 60 -19.76 2.40 4.53
C ILE A 60 -18.78 2.79 3.46
N ASP A 61 -18.69 4.08 3.14
CA ASP A 61 -17.58 4.55 2.32
C ASP A 61 -16.30 4.35 3.12
N TRP A 62 -15.45 3.39 2.71
CA TRP A 62 -14.17 3.14 3.38
C TRP A 62 -13.42 4.44 3.54
N MET A 63 -13.50 5.30 2.53
CA MET A 63 -12.69 6.50 2.44
C MET A 63 -12.94 7.48 3.60
N HIS A 64 -14.17 7.54 4.15
CA HIS A 64 -14.48 8.33 5.37
C HIS A 64 -13.78 7.78 6.63
N PHE A 65 -13.39 6.51 6.59
CA PHE A 65 -12.73 5.77 7.66
C PHE A 65 -11.33 5.29 7.26
N ALA A 66 -10.63 6.06 6.41
CA ALA A 66 -9.35 5.64 5.83
C ALA A 66 -8.22 5.37 6.85
N ASP A 67 -8.29 5.94 8.06
CA ASP A 67 -7.32 5.65 9.13
C ASP A 67 -7.68 4.35 9.88
N LEU A 68 -8.84 3.75 9.60
CA LEU A 68 -9.28 2.45 10.12
C LEU A 68 -9.04 1.35 9.07
N PRO A 69 -8.25 0.31 9.40
CA PRO A 69 -8.14 -0.84 8.50
C PRO A 69 -9.50 -1.54 8.40
N LYS A 70 -9.84 -2.09 7.22
CA LYS A 70 -11.10 -2.83 7.01
C LYS A 70 -11.39 -3.86 8.09
N GLN A 71 -10.37 -4.59 8.55
CA GLN A 71 -10.54 -5.57 9.62
C GLN A 71 -11.03 -4.91 10.92
N HIS A 72 -10.52 -3.74 11.26
CA HIS A 72 -10.98 -2.98 12.41
C HIS A 72 -12.45 -2.53 12.25
N ILE A 73 -12.83 -2.04 11.06
CA ILE A 73 -14.23 -1.70 10.78
C ILE A 73 -15.13 -2.93 10.96
N GLN A 74 -14.72 -4.09 10.42
CA GLN A 74 -15.44 -5.35 10.63
C GLN A 74 -15.55 -5.74 12.11
N ASP A 75 -14.46 -5.58 12.86
CA ASP A 75 -14.41 -5.98 14.27
C ASP A 75 -15.24 -5.05 15.18
N VAL A 76 -15.38 -3.78 14.82
CA VAL A 76 -16.27 -2.82 15.51
C VAL A 76 -17.74 -3.11 15.18
N LEU A 77 -18.03 -3.49 13.93
CA LEU A 77 -19.40 -3.76 13.46
C LEU A 77 -19.92 -5.14 13.85
N ALA A 78 -19.04 -6.11 14.02
CA ALA A 78 -19.45 -7.48 14.25
C ALA A 78 -20.22 -7.72 15.57
N PRO A 79 -19.85 -7.10 16.71
CA PRO A 79 -20.62 -7.23 17.95
C PRO A 79 -22.07 -6.77 17.83
N THR A 80 -22.37 -5.83 16.94
CA THR A 80 -23.73 -5.32 16.70
C THR A 80 -24.52 -6.14 15.66
N GLY A 81 -23.97 -7.27 15.20
CA GLY A 81 -24.64 -8.17 14.26
C GLY A 81 -24.41 -7.83 12.79
N TRP A 82 -23.68 -6.76 12.48
CA TRP A 82 -23.31 -6.43 11.11
C TRP A 82 -22.19 -7.34 10.60
N ARG A 83 -22.36 -7.91 9.41
CA ARG A 83 -21.39 -8.79 8.77
C ARG A 83 -20.99 -8.23 7.43
N TYR A 84 -19.70 -8.23 7.15
CA TYR A 84 -19.19 -7.84 5.85
C TYR A 84 -19.76 -8.75 4.77
N SER A 85 -20.36 -8.16 3.74
CA SER A 85 -20.93 -8.88 2.60
C SER A 85 -19.98 -8.82 1.41
N HIS A 86 -19.75 -7.61 0.88
CA HIS A 86 -18.92 -7.39 -0.30
C HIS A 86 -18.40 -5.95 -0.34
N GLU A 87 -17.52 -5.70 -1.30
CA GLU A 87 -17.09 -4.36 -1.69
C GLU A 87 -17.81 -3.98 -2.97
N ASP A 88 -18.37 -2.77 -3.02
CA ASP A 88 -18.83 -2.16 -4.26
C ASP A 88 -17.88 -1.01 -4.63
N ILE A 89 -17.23 -1.17 -5.77
CA ILE A 89 -16.29 -0.20 -6.35
C ILE A 89 -16.97 0.35 -7.60
N SER A 90 -17.93 1.24 -7.40
CA SER A 90 -18.69 1.90 -8.46
C SER A 90 -18.51 3.42 -8.38
N ASN A 91 -18.49 4.09 -9.54
CA ASN A 91 -18.45 5.57 -9.65
C ASN A 91 -17.31 6.28 -8.90
N GLY A 92 -16.20 5.60 -8.66
CA GLY A 92 -15.04 6.17 -7.95
C GLY A 92 -15.17 6.15 -6.42
N GLU A 93 -16.27 5.64 -5.89
CA GLU A 93 -16.50 5.41 -4.46
C GLU A 93 -16.10 3.98 -4.09
N TRP A 94 -15.72 3.76 -2.83
CA TRP A 94 -15.35 2.43 -2.33
C TRP A 94 -16.21 2.08 -1.13
N TRP A 95 -17.33 1.43 -1.42
CA TRP A 95 -18.30 1.05 -0.42
C TRP A 95 -17.98 -0.32 0.15
N LEU A 96 -17.78 -0.38 1.46
CA LEU A 96 -17.84 -1.61 2.23
C LEU A 96 -19.31 -1.86 2.59
N VAL A 97 -19.91 -2.88 2.01
CA VAL A 97 -21.32 -3.23 2.25
C VAL A 97 -21.41 -4.27 3.34
N PHE A 98 -22.14 -3.95 4.41
CA PHE A 98 -22.43 -4.85 5.51
C PHE A 98 -23.91 -5.25 5.50
N THR A 99 -24.20 -6.51 5.81
CA THR A 99 -25.56 -7.03 5.98
C THR A 99 -25.80 -7.35 7.44
N TYR A 100 -27.00 -7.07 7.94
CA TYR A 100 -27.37 -7.40 9.31
C TYR A 100 -27.64 -8.91 9.45
N SER A 101 -26.73 -9.62 10.14
CA SER A 101 -26.77 -11.08 10.35
C SER A 101 -26.32 -11.42 11.78
N PRO A 102 -27.17 -11.17 12.81
CA PRO A 102 -26.79 -11.28 14.22
C PRO A 102 -26.44 -12.71 14.65
N HIS A 103 -26.95 -13.72 13.95
CA HIS A 103 -26.72 -15.14 14.27
C HIS A 103 -25.43 -15.70 13.66
N THR A 104 -24.74 -14.96 12.80
CA THR A 104 -23.48 -15.44 12.22
C THR A 104 -22.40 -15.37 13.30
N PRO A 105 -21.74 -16.50 13.65
CA PRO A 105 -20.70 -16.51 14.66
C PRO A 105 -19.55 -15.57 14.26
N TYR A 106 -19.00 -14.89 15.25
CA TYR A 106 -17.91 -13.94 15.07
C TYR A 106 -16.78 -14.25 16.05
N THR A 107 -15.57 -14.41 15.50
CA THR A 107 -14.36 -14.53 16.30
C THR A 107 -13.76 -13.14 16.49
N GLY A 108 -13.83 -12.66 17.74
CA GLY A 108 -13.30 -11.37 18.14
C GLY A 108 -11.83 -11.18 17.83
N PRO A 109 -11.33 -9.92 17.81
CA PRO A 109 -9.92 -9.67 17.57
C PRO A 109 -9.05 -10.29 18.68
N ALA A 110 -9.55 -10.36 19.92
CA ALA A 110 -8.87 -10.99 21.05
C ALA A 110 -8.69 -12.50 20.84
N GLU A 111 -9.78 -13.22 20.58
CA GLU A 111 -9.75 -14.67 20.35
C GLU A 111 -8.88 -15.05 19.15
N ARG A 112 -8.93 -14.23 18.10
CA ARG A 112 -8.11 -14.40 16.91
C ARG A 112 -6.64 -14.20 17.22
N LEU A 113 -6.30 -13.15 17.97
CA LEU A 113 -4.94 -12.89 18.43
C LEU A 113 -4.42 -14.03 19.31
N ILE A 114 -5.20 -14.49 20.28
CA ILE A 114 -4.84 -15.62 21.15
C ILE A 114 -4.57 -16.87 20.30
N ARG A 115 -5.43 -17.17 19.34
CA ARG A 115 -5.26 -18.32 18.43
C ARG A 115 -4.01 -18.18 17.56
N GLU A 116 -3.75 -17.00 17.01
CA GLU A 116 -2.56 -16.74 16.19
C GLU A 116 -1.26 -16.83 17.02
N LEU A 117 -1.26 -16.31 18.25
CA LEU A 117 -0.13 -16.41 19.17
C LEU A 117 0.10 -17.84 19.67
N ALA A 118 -0.95 -18.63 19.85
CA ALA A 118 -0.85 -20.05 20.22
C ALA A 118 -0.36 -20.94 19.06
N ALA A 119 -0.63 -20.55 17.82
CA ALA A 119 -0.20 -21.26 16.62
C ALA A 119 1.16 -20.79 16.09
N ALA A 120 1.66 -19.63 16.55
CA ALA A 120 2.94 -19.11 16.14
C ALA A 120 4.08 -19.93 16.77
N ASP A 121 5.00 -20.38 15.92
CA ASP A 121 6.17 -21.15 16.32
C ASP A 121 7.44 -20.27 16.24
N GLY A 122 8.36 -20.47 17.18
CA GLY A 122 9.62 -19.74 17.30
C GLY A 122 9.58 -18.41 18.05
N ASP A 123 10.76 -17.81 18.23
CA ASP A 123 10.95 -16.60 19.07
C ASP A 123 10.55 -15.30 18.39
N THR A 124 10.08 -15.33 17.13
CA THR A 124 9.80 -14.13 16.33
C THR A 124 8.48 -14.21 15.57
N TYR A 125 7.49 -13.45 16.04
CA TYR A 125 6.20 -13.30 15.36
C TYR A 125 6.07 -11.91 14.72
N LYS A 126 5.93 -11.89 13.39
CA LYS A 126 5.68 -10.65 12.64
C LYS A 126 4.19 -10.37 12.65
N MET A 127 3.75 -9.53 13.58
CA MET A 127 2.36 -9.12 13.69
C MET A 127 2.10 -7.77 13.05
N ASP A 128 1.02 -7.67 12.28
CA ASP A 128 0.44 -6.38 11.91
C ASP A 128 -0.44 -5.86 13.06
N ALA A 129 0.13 -4.99 13.89
CA ALA A 129 -0.59 -4.37 15.01
C ALA A 129 -1.82 -3.55 14.55
N PHE A 130 -1.87 -3.09 13.29
CA PHE A 130 -3.02 -2.36 12.78
C PHE A 130 -4.27 -3.23 12.66
N ARG A 131 -4.08 -4.51 12.31
CA ARG A 131 -5.17 -5.50 12.20
C ARG A 131 -5.95 -5.66 13.49
N TYR A 132 -5.28 -5.51 14.62
CA TYR A 132 -5.83 -5.69 15.97
C TYR A 132 -6.22 -4.39 16.65
N GLY A 133 -6.22 -3.27 15.94
CA GLY A 133 -6.42 -1.98 16.57
C GLY A 133 -7.78 -1.80 17.26
N ALA A 134 -8.75 -2.68 17.03
CA ALA A 134 -10.04 -2.68 17.72
C ALA A 134 -9.92 -3.06 19.22
N LEU A 135 -8.85 -3.77 19.62
CA LEU A 135 -8.55 -4.07 21.02
C LEU A 135 -8.05 -2.84 21.80
N GLY A 136 -7.57 -1.81 21.10
CA GLY A 136 -6.78 -0.76 21.74
C GLY A 136 -5.39 -1.25 22.18
N ALA A 137 -4.51 -0.31 22.52
CA ALA A 137 -3.10 -0.61 22.76
C ALA A 137 -2.85 -1.42 24.04
N ASP A 138 -3.66 -1.19 25.08
CA ASP A 138 -3.44 -1.79 26.40
C ASP A 138 -3.90 -3.24 26.44
N GLU A 139 -5.09 -3.55 25.90
CA GLU A 139 -5.59 -4.92 25.82
C GLU A 139 -4.74 -5.78 24.87
N PHE A 140 -4.35 -5.23 23.72
CA PHE A 140 -3.42 -5.90 22.82
C PHE A 140 -2.12 -6.27 23.52
N ARG A 141 -1.51 -5.33 24.24
CA ARG A 141 -0.26 -5.58 24.99
C ARG A 141 -0.46 -6.64 26.07
N ARG A 142 -1.58 -6.60 26.78
CA ARG A 142 -1.93 -7.61 27.79
C ARG A 142 -2.01 -9.01 27.19
N ILE A 143 -2.75 -9.21 26.10
CA ILE A 143 -2.91 -10.52 25.45
C ILE A 143 -1.54 -11.05 24.96
N VAL A 144 -0.73 -10.19 24.35
CA VAL A 144 0.62 -10.56 23.88
C VAL A 144 1.51 -10.99 25.05
N GLN A 145 1.47 -10.27 26.17
CA GLN A 145 2.25 -10.59 27.37
C GLN A 145 1.76 -11.88 28.05
N GLU A 146 0.44 -12.08 28.16
CA GLU A 146 -0.17 -13.29 28.72
C GLU A 146 0.19 -14.54 27.91
N ALA A 147 0.33 -14.40 26.59
CA ALA A 147 0.79 -15.45 25.70
C ALA A 147 2.32 -15.68 25.73
N GLY A 148 3.08 -14.96 26.57
CA GLY A 148 4.53 -15.14 26.72
C GLY A 148 5.39 -14.43 25.66
N TRP A 149 4.80 -13.62 24.77
CA TRP A 149 5.50 -12.92 23.72
C TRP A 149 6.10 -11.59 24.21
N ARG A 150 7.39 -11.32 23.89
CA ARG A 150 8.09 -10.11 24.36
C ARG A 150 7.84 -8.89 23.45
N PRO A 151 7.60 -7.69 24.00
CA PRO A 151 7.41 -6.45 23.24
C PRO A 151 8.74 -5.90 22.71
N GLY A 152 9.31 -6.55 21.69
CA GLY A 152 10.50 -6.09 20.95
C GLY A 152 10.29 -6.02 19.43
N PHE A 153 9.07 -6.30 18.96
CA PHE A 153 8.74 -6.44 17.55
C PHE A 153 8.66 -5.10 16.84
N ARG A 154 9.32 -5.01 15.69
CA ARG A 154 9.40 -3.83 14.82
C ARG A 154 8.04 -3.64 14.13
N ILE A 155 7.15 -2.86 14.74
CA ILE A 155 5.95 -2.34 14.08
C ILE A 155 6.45 -1.29 13.09
N THR A 156 6.57 -1.68 11.83
CA THR A 156 7.07 -0.83 10.76
C THR A 156 5.86 -0.25 10.02
N ASP A 157 5.65 1.06 10.16
CA ASP A 157 4.53 1.82 9.60
C ASP A 157 4.92 2.56 8.28
N GLU A 158 4.64 1.91 7.15
CA GLU A 158 5.13 2.23 5.79
C GLU A 158 4.50 3.45 5.11
N THR A 159 4.75 4.69 5.58
CA THR A 159 4.81 5.86 4.66
C THR A 159 5.22 7.21 5.31
N PRO A 160 6.28 7.88 4.83
CA PRO A 160 6.57 9.27 5.15
C PRO A 160 5.76 10.25 4.28
N LEU A 161 4.98 11.13 4.91
CA LEU A 161 4.37 12.32 4.28
C LEU A 161 5.49 13.23 3.73
N LYS A 162 5.61 13.34 2.40
CA LYS A 162 6.55 14.27 1.76
C LYS A 162 5.79 15.31 0.92
N ARG A 163 5.74 16.53 1.47
CA ARG A 163 5.43 17.86 0.88
C ARG A 163 4.02 18.14 0.36
N ASP A 164 3.25 18.85 1.20
CA ASP A 164 1.88 19.35 0.94
C ASP A 164 1.71 20.88 0.98
N LEU A 165 2.78 21.65 1.18
CA LEU A 165 2.64 23.12 1.22
C LEU A 165 2.06 23.70 -0.10
N GLU A 166 2.36 23.07 -1.25
CA GLU A 166 1.89 23.55 -2.56
C GLU A 166 0.37 23.39 -2.74
N LEU A 167 -0.26 22.34 -2.21
CA LEU A 167 -1.70 22.09 -2.40
C LEU A 167 -2.59 22.97 -1.51
N THR A 168 -2.13 23.33 -0.31
CA THR A 168 -2.86 24.24 0.58
C THR A 168 -2.84 25.70 0.10
N GLU A 169 -1.89 26.08 -0.75
CA GLU A 169 -1.78 27.43 -1.33
C GLU A 169 -2.61 27.58 -2.62
N MET A 170 -2.95 26.48 -3.31
CA MET A 170 -3.68 26.50 -4.58
C MET A 170 -5.08 27.15 -4.51
N PRO A 171 -5.93 26.92 -3.50
CA PRO A 171 -7.26 27.53 -3.44
C PRO A 171 -7.25 29.06 -3.40
N ARG A 172 -6.12 29.68 -3.04
CA ARG A 172 -5.98 31.14 -2.97
C ARG A 172 -5.58 31.78 -4.30
N ASN A 173 -5.25 30.99 -5.33
CA ASN A 173 -4.86 31.53 -6.63
C ASN A 173 -6.10 31.71 -7.53
N PRO A 174 -6.52 32.96 -7.84
CA PRO A 174 -7.69 33.20 -8.68
C PRO A 174 -7.51 32.69 -10.12
N ALA A 175 -6.27 32.52 -10.60
CA ALA A 175 -5.99 31.97 -11.92
C ALA A 175 -6.41 30.50 -12.07
N LEU A 176 -6.61 29.77 -10.96
CA LEU A 176 -7.04 28.37 -10.98
C LEU A 176 -8.57 28.21 -10.99
N ALA A 177 -9.32 29.27 -10.65
CA ALA A 177 -10.79 29.24 -10.59
C ALA A 177 -11.49 28.72 -11.85
N PRO A 178 -11.13 29.13 -13.09
CA PRO A 178 -11.82 28.64 -14.29
C PRO A 178 -11.65 27.13 -14.49
N LEU A 179 -10.45 26.59 -14.26
CA LEU A 179 -10.17 25.15 -14.37
C LEU A 179 -10.83 24.33 -13.28
N VAL A 180 -10.83 24.84 -12.05
CA VAL A 180 -11.52 24.22 -10.92
C VAL A 180 -13.03 24.16 -11.19
N ASN A 181 -13.62 25.24 -11.71
CA ASN A 181 -15.04 25.30 -12.07
C ASN A 181 -15.39 24.41 -13.25
N GLU A 182 -14.57 24.37 -14.30
CA GLU A 182 -14.76 23.46 -15.43
C GLU A 182 -14.75 22.00 -14.97
N TYR A 183 -13.77 21.63 -14.15
CA TYR A 183 -13.69 20.29 -13.59
C TYR A 183 -14.89 19.98 -12.67
N TYR A 184 -15.29 20.94 -11.83
CA TYR A 184 -16.47 20.82 -10.98
C TYR A 184 -17.74 20.58 -11.79
N ASN A 185 -17.96 21.34 -12.86
CA ASN A 185 -19.13 21.19 -13.71
C ASN A 185 -19.18 19.83 -14.42
N LYS A 186 -18.01 19.25 -14.74
CA LYS A 186 -17.90 17.96 -15.42
C LYS A 186 -18.04 16.76 -14.49
N HIS A 187 -17.50 16.86 -13.27
CA HIS A 187 -17.36 15.72 -12.36
C HIS A 187 -18.21 15.84 -11.08
N GLY A 188 -18.85 16.98 -10.84
CA GLY A 188 -19.71 17.23 -9.68
C GLY A 188 -18.96 17.53 -8.37
N TYR A 189 -17.63 17.70 -8.41
CA TYR A 189 -16.83 17.97 -7.22
C TYR A 189 -15.58 18.80 -7.53
N SER A 190 -15.06 19.51 -6.51
CA SER A 190 -13.87 20.35 -6.66
C SER A 190 -12.60 19.50 -6.58
N PRO A 191 -11.66 19.64 -7.53
CA PRO A 191 -10.38 18.93 -7.47
C PRO A 191 -9.47 19.45 -6.35
N LEU A 192 -9.75 20.63 -5.78
CA LEU A 192 -9.01 21.21 -4.67
C LEU A 192 -9.68 20.98 -3.31
N ASP A 193 -10.73 20.17 -3.25
CA ASP A 193 -11.36 19.80 -1.99
C ASP A 193 -10.36 19.02 -1.12
N PRO A 194 -10.02 19.51 0.09
CA PRO A 194 -9.04 18.86 0.97
C PRO A 194 -9.38 17.41 1.29
N GLU A 195 -10.66 17.05 1.40
CA GLU A 195 -11.07 15.67 1.67
C GLU A 195 -10.78 14.77 0.45
N ARG A 196 -11.11 15.25 -0.76
CA ARG A 196 -10.80 14.54 -2.01
C ARG A 196 -9.31 14.40 -2.26
N ILE A 197 -8.50 15.39 -1.91
CA ILE A 197 -7.03 15.30 -2.00
C ILE A 197 -6.52 14.21 -1.05
N LEU A 198 -7.03 14.13 0.18
CA LEU A 198 -6.67 13.06 1.12
C LEU A 198 -7.10 11.68 0.57
N HIS A 199 -8.30 11.58 0.00
CA HIS A 199 -8.79 10.36 -0.63
C HIS A 199 -7.90 9.90 -1.80
N MET A 200 -7.52 10.82 -2.67
CA MET A 200 -6.60 10.57 -3.78
C MET A 200 -5.24 10.06 -3.30
N ARG A 201 -4.71 10.60 -2.21
CA ARG A 201 -3.44 10.14 -1.63
C ARG A 201 -3.53 8.75 -1.06
N ALA A 202 -4.59 8.45 -0.31
CA ALA A 202 -4.82 7.10 0.21
C ALA A 202 -4.88 6.09 -0.94
N ARG A 203 -5.56 6.44 -2.04
CA ARG A 203 -5.60 5.62 -3.26
C ARG A 203 -4.23 5.48 -3.92
N GLN A 204 -3.46 6.57 -4.06
CA GLN A 204 -2.09 6.50 -4.59
C GLN A 204 -1.15 5.65 -3.73
N GLN A 205 -1.24 5.76 -2.39
CA GLN A 205 -0.46 4.93 -1.47
C GLN A 205 -0.85 3.45 -1.57
N HIS A 206 -2.16 3.17 -1.65
CA HIS A 206 -2.65 1.81 -1.86
C HIS A 206 -2.07 1.20 -3.14
N TRP A 207 -2.16 1.92 -4.27
CA TRP A 207 -1.60 1.47 -5.54
C TRP A 207 -0.07 1.36 -5.52
N GLY A 208 0.62 2.28 -4.84
CA GLY A 208 2.06 2.21 -4.65
C GLY A 208 2.48 0.96 -3.87
N ARG A 209 1.79 0.66 -2.76
CA ARG A 209 2.07 -0.55 -1.96
C ARG A 209 1.76 -1.82 -2.75
N LYS A 210 0.63 -1.86 -3.44
CA LYS A 210 0.21 -3.01 -4.26
C LYS A 210 1.23 -3.31 -5.38
N SER A 211 1.73 -2.29 -6.07
CA SER A 211 2.70 -2.51 -7.15
C SER A 211 4.10 -2.88 -6.63
N THR A 212 4.53 -2.32 -5.49
CA THR A 212 5.88 -2.55 -4.97
C THR A 212 6.06 -4.01 -4.51
N GLY A 213 5.04 -4.59 -3.87
CA GLY A 213 5.09 -6.00 -3.45
C GLY A 213 5.18 -6.97 -4.62
N CYS A 214 4.31 -6.82 -5.63
CA CYS A 214 4.32 -7.68 -6.82
C CYS A 214 5.61 -7.53 -7.63
N LEU A 215 6.09 -6.29 -7.85
CA LEU A 215 7.34 -6.05 -8.59
C LEU A 215 8.56 -6.62 -7.87
N GLY A 216 8.60 -6.56 -6.54
CA GLY A 216 9.69 -7.16 -5.75
C GLY A 216 9.75 -8.68 -5.92
N ILE A 217 8.61 -9.36 -5.79
CA ILE A 217 8.51 -10.83 -5.97
C ILE A 217 8.91 -11.20 -7.40
N LEU A 218 8.40 -10.47 -8.39
CA LEU A 218 8.69 -10.71 -9.79
C LEU A 218 10.15 -10.45 -10.16
N ALA A 219 10.77 -9.41 -9.61
CA ALA A 219 12.20 -9.15 -9.77
C ALA A 219 13.03 -10.28 -9.15
N CYS A 220 12.65 -10.77 -7.96
CA CYS A 220 13.30 -11.93 -7.36
C CYS A 220 13.17 -13.19 -8.21
N LEU A 221 11.98 -13.47 -8.76
CA LEU A 221 11.78 -14.60 -9.67
C LEU A 221 12.61 -14.44 -10.95
N ALA A 222 12.64 -13.25 -11.54
CA ALA A 222 13.47 -12.96 -12.70
C ALA A 222 14.96 -13.19 -12.39
N CYS A 223 15.47 -12.73 -11.23
CA CYS A 223 16.84 -12.97 -10.79
C CYS A 223 17.14 -14.46 -10.56
N LEU A 224 16.19 -15.22 -9.99
CA LEU A 224 16.34 -16.66 -9.76
C LEU A 224 16.39 -17.48 -11.05
N VAL A 225 15.74 -17.03 -12.12
CA VAL A 225 15.74 -17.73 -13.42
C VAL A 225 16.86 -17.23 -14.34
N LEU A 226 17.06 -15.91 -14.44
CA LEU A 226 18.10 -15.31 -15.29
C LEU A 226 19.50 -15.49 -14.72
N GLY A 227 19.69 -15.46 -13.40
CA GLY A 227 21.00 -15.61 -12.77
C GLY A 227 21.69 -16.92 -13.15
N PRO A 228 21.04 -18.08 -12.97
CA PRO A 228 21.56 -19.37 -13.41
C PRO A 228 21.77 -19.47 -14.92
N LEU A 229 20.87 -18.87 -15.73
CA LEU A 229 21.01 -18.87 -17.19
C LEU A 229 22.27 -18.10 -17.64
N ILE A 230 22.51 -16.92 -17.07
CA ILE A 230 23.70 -16.11 -17.37
C ILE A 230 24.98 -16.84 -16.91
N LEU A 231 24.95 -17.49 -15.74
CA LEU A 231 26.07 -18.30 -15.25
C LEU A 231 26.34 -19.50 -16.17
N ALA A 232 25.29 -20.21 -16.61
CA ALA A 232 25.41 -21.34 -17.53
C ALA A 232 25.98 -20.91 -18.89
N LEU A 233 25.50 -19.78 -19.43
CA LEU A 233 26.03 -19.19 -20.66
C LEU A 233 27.47 -18.69 -20.51
N SER A 234 27.88 -18.24 -19.32
CA SER A 234 29.26 -17.81 -19.07
C SER A 234 30.25 -18.97 -18.93
N MET A 235 29.76 -20.17 -18.64
CA MET A 235 30.56 -21.40 -18.46
C MET A 235 30.62 -22.26 -19.73
N SER A 236 30.04 -21.80 -20.84
CA SER A 236 29.69 -22.62 -22.01
C SER A 236 30.82 -23.05 -22.94
N ASP A 237 32.09 -23.02 -22.52
CA ASP A 237 33.12 -23.83 -23.18
C ASP A 237 32.88 -25.34 -22.99
N LEU A 238 31.93 -25.74 -22.13
CA LEU A 238 31.49 -27.12 -21.88
C LEU A 238 30.28 -27.59 -22.73
N ALA A 239 29.74 -26.75 -23.62
CA ALA A 239 28.45 -26.97 -24.29
C ALA A 239 28.44 -28.01 -25.43
N ARG A 240 28.74 -29.28 -25.11
CA ARG A 240 28.60 -30.41 -26.05
C ARG A 240 27.57 -31.46 -25.63
N ASP A 241 27.05 -31.42 -24.41
CA ASP A 241 26.09 -32.41 -23.93
C ASP A 241 24.62 -31.97 -24.09
N SER A 242 23.82 -32.85 -24.68
CA SER A 242 22.39 -32.65 -25.00
C SER A 242 21.50 -32.25 -23.81
N ALA A 243 21.92 -32.56 -22.58
CA ALA A 243 21.23 -32.15 -21.36
C ALA A 243 21.26 -30.63 -21.14
N GLU A 244 22.31 -29.94 -21.57
CA GLU A 244 22.44 -28.48 -21.42
C GLU A 244 21.54 -27.71 -22.40
N VAL A 245 21.28 -28.31 -23.57
CA VAL A 245 20.34 -27.74 -24.54
C VAL A 245 18.91 -27.75 -23.96
N ILE A 246 18.51 -28.85 -23.31
CA ILE A 246 17.18 -28.96 -22.69
C ILE A 246 17.04 -27.94 -21.54
N THR A 247 18.04 -27.82 -20.67
CA THR A 247 17.99 -26.85 -19.56
C THR A 247 17.96 -25.41 -20.06
N PHE A 248 18.67 -25.09 -21.14
CA PHE A 248 18.61 -23.77 -21.76
C PHE A 248 17.21 -23.43 -22.28
N TRP A 249 16.57 -24.34 -23.05
CA TRP A 249 15.22 -24.12 -23.58
C TRP A 249 14.16 -24.01 -22.49
N VAL A 250 14.23 -24.86 -21.47
CA VAL A 250 13.30 -24.81 -20.32
C VAL A 250 13.51 -23.52 -19.53
N GLY A 251 14.76 -23.13 -19.26
CA GLY A 251 15.07 -21.88 -18.55
C GLY A 251 14.61 -20.64 -19.32
N SER A 252 14.82 -20.61 -20.63
CA SER A 252 14.34 -19.54 -21.51
C SER A 252 12.81 -19.46 -21.52
N GLY A 253 12.12 -20.60 -21.63
CA GLY A 253 10.65 -20.66 -21.59
C GLY A 253 10.07 -20.12 -20.29
N ILE A 254 10.63 -20.54 -19.13
CA ILE A 254 10.19 -20.04 -17.82
C ILE A 254 10.46 -18.53 -17.71
N THR A 255 11.62 -18.06 -18.19
CA THR A 255 11.95 -16.62 -18.18
C THR A 255 10.94 -15.81 -19.00
N ALA A 256 10.59 -16.28 -20.20
CA ALA A 256 9.63 -15.61 -21.07
C ALA A 256 8.24 -15.51 -20.41
N ILE A 257 7.78 -16.59 -19.74
CA ILE A 257 6.51 -16.60 -19.00
C ILE A 257 6.57 -15.60 -17.83
N ALA A 258 7.66 -15.58 -17.07
CA ALA A 258 7.84 -14.64 -15.97
C ALA A 258 7.78 -13.19 -16.45
N VAL A 259 8.51 -12.85 -17.52
CA VAL A 259 8.49 -11.51 -18.12
C VAL A 259 7.10 -11.13 -18.64
N ALA A 260 6.36 -12.07 -19.24
CA ALA A 260 4.99 -11.83 -19.69
C ALA A 260 4.05 -11.52 -18.52
N LEU A 261 4.15 -12.25 -17.40
CA LEU A 261 3.38 -11.99 -16.19
C LEU A 261 3.73 -10.63 -15.56
N ILE A 262 5.02 -10.24 -15.59
CA ILE A 262 5.45 -8.89 -15.17
C ILE A 262 4.79 -7.82 -16.03
N GLY A 263 4.89 -7.96 -17.35
CA GLY A 263 4.28 -7.02 -18.29
C GLY A 263 2.77 -6.90 -18.09
N TYR A 264 2.10 -8.03 -17.87
CA TYR A 264 0.66 -8.09 -17.62
C TYR A 264 0.24 -7.40 -16.32
N GLU A 265 0.95 -7.65 -15.21
CA GLU A 265 0.68 -6.99 -13.91
C GLU A 265 0.94 -5.48 -13.96
N ILE A 266 2.02 -5.05 -14.63
CA ILE A 266 2.30 -3.64 -14.86
C ILE A 266 1.19 -3.01 -15.69
N TRP A 267 0.77 -3.68 -16.77
CA TRP A 267 -0.31 -3.21 -17.64
C TRP A 267 -1.62 -3.07 -16.88
N ILE A 268 -2.06 -4.11 -16.16
CA ILE A 268 -3.30 -4.06 -15.37
C ILE A 268 -3.23 -2.98 -14.32
N SER A 269 -2.14 -2.90 -13.57
CA SER A 269 -1.95 -1.86 -12.55
C SER A 269 -1.99 -0.48 -13.17
N TYR A 270 -1.40 -0.28 -14.35
CA TYR A 270 -1.42 0.98 -15.07
C TYR A 270 -2.84 1.33 -15.57
N VAL A 271 -3.56 0.37 -16.15
CA VAL A 271 -4.93 0.57 -16.66
C VAL A 271 -5.91 0.83 -15.52
N GLN A 272 -5.87 0.04 -14.45
CA GLN A 272 -6.73 0.20 -13.27
C GLN A 272 -6.42 1.52 -12.56
N ARG A 273 -5.15 1.83 -12.32
CA ARG A 273 -4.75 3.14 -11.77
C ARG A 273 -5.19 4.30 -12.66
N GLY A 274 -5.07 4.14 -13.97
CA GLY A 274 -5.47 5.13 -14.96
C GLY A 274 -6.98 5.40 -14.93
N ARG A 275 -7.80 4.37 -14.71
CA ARG A 275 -9.26 4.52 -14.52
C ARG A 275 -9.60 5.17 -13.18
N ASP A 276 -8.94 4.76 -12.11
CA ASP A 276 -9.33 5.12 -10.74
C ASP A 276 -8.81 6.49 -10.28
N ILE A 277 -7.61 6.87 -10.73
CA ILE A 277 -6.90 8.09 -10.29
C ILE A 277 -6.58 9.00 -11.49
N GLY A 278 -6.46 8.45 -12.70
CA GLY A 278 -5.94 9.16 -13.88
C GLY A 278 -6.56 10.52 -14.16
N PRO A 279 -7.90 10.67 -14.21
CA PRO A 279 -8.53 11.96 -14.47
C PRO A 279 -8.17 13.03 -13.43
N HIS A 280 -8.17 12.63 -12.15
CA HIS A 280 -7.91 13.53 -11.04
C HIS A 280 -6.39 13.83 -10.90
N GLU A 281 -5.52 12.86 -11.17
CA GLU A 281 -4.07 13.09 -11.20
C GLU A 281 -3.68 14.06 -12.32
N LYS A 282 -4.34 13.99 -13.47
CA LYS A 282 -4.11 14.88 -14.61
C LYS A 282 -4.48 16.32 -14.28
N ILE A 283 -5.68 16.56 -13.73
CA ILE A 283 -6.09 17.93 -13.36
C ILE A 283 -5.19 18.51 -12.26
N LEU A 284 -4.78 17.71 -11.25
CA LEU A 284 -3.86 18.19 -10.22
C LEU A 284 -2.50 18.58 -10.80
N LYS A 285 -1.98 17.82 -11.79
CA LYS A 285 -0.74 18.19 -12.50
C LYS A 285 -0.89 19.50 -13.27
N GLU A 286 -2.02 19.70 -13.96
CA GLU A 286 -2.31 20.95 -14.67
C GLU A 286 -2.44 22.15 -13.73
N LEU A 287 -3.19 21.99 -12.63
CA LEU A 287 -3.32 23.01 -11.57
C LEU A 287 -1.97 23.33 -10.93
N THR A 288 -1.14 22.32 -10.66
CA THR A 288 0.21 22.51 -10.10
C THR A 288 1.11 23.26 -11.08
N LYS A 289 1.03 22.93 -12.38
CA LYS A 289 1.80 23.60 -13.43
C LYS A 289 1.41 25.07 -13.52
N LEU A 290 0.12 25.38 -13.60
CA LEU A 290 -0.38 26.76 -13.66
C LEU A 290 -0.07 27.56 -12.40
N HIS A 291 -0.16 26.93 -11.22
CA HIS A 291 0.23 27.59 -9.98
C HIS A 291 1.72 27.96 -9.99
N LYS A 292 2.59 27.06 -10.48
CA LYS A 292 4.03 27.33 -10.62
C LYS A 292 4.33 28.43 -11.64
N GLU A 293 3.62 28.47 -12.76
CA GLU A 293 3.74 29.53 -13.76
C GLU A 293 3.29 30.89 -13.22
N THR A 294 2.15 30.93 -12.51
CA THR A 294 1.63 32.16 -11.89
C THR A 294 2.58 32.72 -10.83
N ARG A 295 3.14 31.85 -9.98
CA ARG A 295 4.10 32.23 -8.92
C ARG A 295 5.43 32.71 -9.50
N ARG A 296 5.88 32.15 -10.63
CA ARG A 296 7.07 32.64 -11.33
C ARG A 296 6.85 34.00 -11.97
N GLY A 297 5.66 34.24 -12.53
CA GLY A 297 5.30 35.55 -13.09
C GLY A 297 5.24 36.67 -12.05
N SER A 298 4.76 36.39 -10.83
CA SER A 298 4.67 37.40 -9.76
C SER A 298 6.02 37.71 -9.09
N GLY A 299 7.01 36.80 -9.16
CA GLY A 299 8.33 36.98 -8.56
C GLY A 299 9.33 37.80 -9.39
N VAL A 300 9.00 38.22 -10.61
CA VAL A 300 9.91 38.96 -11.51
C VAL A 300 9.79 40.48 -11.38
N ALA A 301 8.78 41.00 -10.66
CA ALA A 301 8.67 42.42 -10.33
C ALA A 301 9.24 42.68 -8.94
N ASP A 302 10.56 42.56 -8.77
CA ASP A 302 11.25 43.18 -7.64
C ASP A 302 11.85 44.52 -8.10
N PRO A 303 11.12 45.64 -7.96
CA PRO A 303 11.60 46.96 -8.38
C PRO A 303 12.82 47.44 -7.57
N SER A 304 13.20 46.75 -6.49
CA SER A 304 14.36 47.11 -5.67
C SER A 304 15.71 46.84 -6.34
N ARG A 305 15.74 46.17 -7.50
CA ARG A 305 16.99 45.84 -8.23
C ARG A 305 17.34 46.77 -9.41
N GLN A 306 16.55 47.81 -9.68
CA GLN A 306 16.80 48.78 -10.76
C GLN A 306 17.45 50.09 -10.31
N GLY A 307 17.86 50.22 -9.05
CA GLY A 307 18.52 51.41 -8.52
C GLY A 307 19.94 51.14 -8.02
N ARG A 308 20.88 50.81 -8.91
CA ARG A 308 22.32 51.00 -8.71
C ARG A 308 23.02 51.20 -10.04
#